data_AF-A0A0T9FY27-F1
#
_entry.id   AF-A0A0T9FY27-F1
#
_cell.length_a   1.000
_cell.length_b   1.000
_cell.length_c   1.000
_cell.angle_alpha   90.00
_cell.angle_beta   90.00
_cell.angle_gamma   90.00
#
_symmetry.space_group_name_H-M   'P 1'
#
loop_
_entity.id
_entity.type
_entity.pdbx_description
1 polymer ?
#
loop_
_entity_poly.entity_id
_entity_poly.type
_entity_poly.pdbx_seq_one_letter_code
_entity_poly.pdbx_strand_id
1 'polypeptide(L)'
;MTREWVSDLPSYETTFDGDLVAAMNAAVLAVDPDGRTVPYMLSGGTDAKAFARLGIRCFGFSPLRLPPDLDFTSLFHGVDERVPIDGLRFGTEVLTHLLTHC
;
A
#
# COMPACT_ATOMS: atom_id res chain seq x y z
N MET A 1 34.25 -13.65 14.31
CA MET A 1 33.05 -12.79 14.32
C MET A 1 31.86 -13.64 14.71
N THR A 2 31.16 -13.29 15.78
CA THR A 2 29.89 -13.90 16.19
C THR A 2 28.74 -13.00 15.72
N ARG A 3 27.68 -13.59 15.16
CA ARG A 3 26.44 -12.89 14.82
C ARG A 3 25.39 -13.24 15.86
N GLU A 4 24.53 -12.29 16.21
CA GLU A 4 23.35 -12.51 17.03
C GLU A 4 22.11 -11.94 16.35
N TRP A 5 20.95 -12.56 16.64
CA TRP A 5 19.65 -12.08 16.19
C TRP A 5 19.10 -11.14 17.25
N VAL A 6 19.06 -9.84 16.95
CA VAL A 6 18.57 -8.81 17.89
C VAL A 6 17.03 -8.75 17.90
N SER A 7 16.39 -9.05 16.77
CA SER A 7 14.95 -8.96 16.61
C SER A 7 14.42 -10.00 15.64
N ASP A 8 13.31 -10.62 16.00
CA ASP A 8 12.50 -11.50 15.15
C ASP A 8 11.06 -10.97 15.12
N LEU A 9 10.62 -10.53 13.94
CA LEU A 9 9.30 -9.92 13.74
C LEU A 9 8.54 -10.70 12.67
N PRO A 10 7.28 -11.12 12.94
CA PRO A 10 6.52 -11.92 12.00
C PRO A 10 6.15 -11.11 10.75
N SER A 11 5.93 -11.80 9.64
CA SER A 11 5.24 -11.24 8.48
C SER A 11 3.79 -10.89 8.84
N TYR A 12 3.17 -10.04 8.02
CA TYR A 12 1.74 -9.81 8.09
C TYR A 12 1.11 -10.34 6.79
N GLU A 13 0.04 -11.12 6.94
CA GLU A 13 -0.75 -11.66 5.83
C GLU A 13 -2.22 -11.43 6.13
N THR A 14 -2.99 -11.10 5.10
CA THR A 14 -4.45 -10.96 5.20
C THR A 14 -5.08 -11.36 3.88
N THR A 15 -6.35 -11.73 3.91
CA THR A 15 -7.12 -12.05 2.70
C THR A 15 -7.50 -10.78 1.94
N PHE A 16 -7.83 -10.91 0.66
CA PHE A 16 -8.28 -9.82 -0.20
C PHE A 16 -9.80 -9.84 -0.34
N ASP A 17 -10.50 -9.47 0.73
CA ASP A 17 -11.97 -9.50 0.81
C ASP A 17 -12.52 -8.49 1.83
N GLY A 18 -13.85 -8.39 1.88
CA GLY A 18 -14.59 -7.61 2.88
C GLY A 18 -14.87 -6.17 2.45
N ASP A 19 -15.65 -5.48 3.28
CA ASP A 19 -16.22 -4.17 2.96
C ASP A 19 -15.14 -3.11 2.70
N LEU A 20 -14.04 -3.14 3.47
CA LEU A 20 -12.94 -2.20 3.28
C LEU A 20 -12.22 -2.44 1.93
N VAL A 21 -12.04 -3.69 1.51
CA VAL A 21 -11.46 -4.00 0.19
C VAL A 21 -12.41 -3.59 -0.93
N ALA A 22 -13.72 -3.80 -0.76
CA ALA A 22 -14.73 -3.35 -1.70
C ALA A 22 -14.71 -1.81 -1.84
N ALA A 23 -14.57 -1.08 -0.73
CA ALA A 23 -14.48 0.37 -0.74
C ALA A 23 -13.16 0.88 -1.36
N MET A 24 -12.03 0.22 -1.10
CA MET A 24 -10.76 0.50 -1.79
C MET A 24 -10.88 0.33 -3.31
N ASN A 25 -11.53 -0.74 -3.76
CA ASN A 25 -11.79 -0.98 -5.18
C ASN A 25 -12.73 0.09 -5.78
N ALA A 26 -13.81 0.44 -5.08
CA ALA A 26 -14.73 1.49 -5.52
C ALA A 26 -14.03 2.85 -5.64
N ALA A 27 -13.15 3.20 -4.70
CA ALA A 27 -12.39 4.44 -4.73
C ALA A 27 -11.40 4.50 -5.91
N VAL A 28 -10.75 3.39 -6.25
CA VAL A 28 -9.92 3.31 -7.46
C VAL A 28 -10.77 3.49 -8.72
N LEU A 29 -11.88 2.75 -8.84
CA LEU A 29 -12.74 2.78 -10.03
C LEU A 29 -13.45 4.12 -10.25
N ALA A 30 -13.67 4.91 -9.19
CA ALA A 30 -14.22 6.25 -9.30
C ALA A 30 -13.28 7.24 -10.00
N VAL A 31 -11.96 7.00 -9.94
CA VAL A 31 -10.93 7.87 -10.54
C VAL A 31 -10.34 7.23 -11.81
N ASP A 32 -10.25 5.90 -11.86
CA ASP A 32 -9.80 5.10 -13.01
C ASP A 32 -10.76 3.92 -13.26
N PRO A 33 -11.76 4.07 -14.16
CA PRO A 33 -12.77 3.04 -14.43
C PRO A 33 -12.21 1.72 -14.99
N ASP A 34 -11.01 1.75 -15.58
CA ASP A 34 -10.36 0.56 -16.14
C ASP A 34 -9.42 -0.11 -15.11
N GLY A 35 -9.19 0.53 -13.97
CA GLY A 35 -8.32 0.07 -12.90
C GLY A 35 -8.72 -1.30 -12.33
N ARG A 36 -7.72 -2.10 -11.95
CA ARG A 36 -7.90 -3.43 -11.35
C ARG A 36 -7.05 -3.57 -10.09
N THR A 37 -7.70 -3.69 -8.94
CA THR A 37 -7.01 -3.97 -7.67
C THR A 37 -6.67 -5.46 -7.57
N VAL A 38 -5.43 -5.77 -7.19
CA VAL A 38 -4.95 -7.15 -7.01
C VAL A 38 -4.19 -7.28 -5.69
N PRO A 39 -4.13 -8.49 -5.10
CA PRO A 39 -3.24 -8.74 -3.96
C PRO A 39 -1.77 -8.50 -4.34
N TYR A 40 -1.04 -7.83 -3.45
CA TYR A 40 0.37 -7.49 -3.66
C TYR A 40 1.22 -7.91 -2.46
N MET A 41 2.29 -8.66 -2.72
CA MET A 41 3.28 -9.03 -1.71
C MET A 41 4.44 -8.03 -1.73
N LEU A 42 4.64 -7.32 -0.63
CA LEU A 42 5.75 -6.40 -0.43
C LEU A 42 6.77 -7.03 0.53
N SER A 43 8.05 -7.08 0.14
CA SER A 43 9.14 -7.60 0.98
C SER A 43 9.58 -6.65 2.10
N GLY A 44 8.94 -5.49 2.21
CA GLY A 44 9.19 -4.47 3.23
C GLY A 44 8.54 -4.74 4.58
N GLY A 45 8.91 -3.93 5.57
CA GLY A 45 8.27 -3.92 6.89
C GLY A 45 6.89 -3.27 6.87
N THR A 46 6.03 -3.66 7.81
CA THR A 46 4.72 -3.03 8.02
C THR A 46 4.34 -3.07 9.50
N ASP A 47 3.79 -1.97 10.01
CA ASP A 47 3.27 -1.88 11.37
C ASP A 47 2.00 -2.71 11.57
N ALA A 48 1.37 -3.18 10.48
CA ALA A 48 0.21 -4.08 10.51
C ALA A 48 0.45 -5.31 11.39
N LYS A 49 1.69 -5.81 11.47
CA LYS A 49 2.05 -6.96 12.33
C LYS A 49 1.82 -6.68 13.83
N ALA A 50 1.95 -5.42 14.26
CA ALA A 50 1.71 -5.01 15.63
C ALA A 50 0.19 -4.86 15.87
N PHE A 51 -0.52 -4.21 14.96
CA PHE A 51 -1.98 -4.03 15.04
C PHE A 51 -2.75 -5.36 14.97
N ALA A 52 -2.24 -6.35 14.22
CA ALA A 52 -2.81 -7.68 14.15
C ALA A 52 -2.92 -8.35 15.53
N ARG A 53 -1.97 -8.10 16.44
CA ARG A 53 -1.99 -8.63 17.82
C ARG A 53 -3.12 -8.04 18.65
N LEU A 54 -3.66 -6.89 18.24
CA LEU A 54 -4.82 -6.25 18.84
C LEU A 54 -6.14 -6.67 18.17
N GLY A 55 -6.10 -7.62 17.22
CA GLY A 55 -7.27 -8.05 16.45
C GLY A 55 -7.67 -7.08 15.34
N ILE A 56 -6.84 -6.10 15.01
CA ILE A 56 -7.12 -5.13 13.94
C ILE A 56 -6.61 -5.69 12.61
N ARG A 57 -7.54 -6.01 11.71
CA ARG A 57 -7.23 -6.38 10.32
C ARG A 57 -6.80 -5.13 9.56
N CYS A 58 -5.62 -5.19 8.94
CA CYS A 58 -4.97 -4.07 8.26
C CYS A 58 -4.80 -4.37 6.78
N PHE A 59 -4.79 -3.33 5.96
CA PHE A 59 -4.51 -3.42 4.53
C PHE A 59 -3.56 -2.30 4.14
N GLY A 60 -2.56 -2.60 3.32
CA GLY A 60 -1.74 -1.58 2.70
C GLY A 60 -2.53 -0.92 1.57
N PHE A 61 -2.71 0.39 1.62
CA PHE A 61 -3.38 1.15 0.57
C PHE A 61 -2.67 2.48 0.36
N SER A 62 -1.90 2.56 -0.71
CA SER A 62 -1.16 3.77 -1.11
C SER A 62 -1.35 3.94 -2.62
N PRO A 63 -2.49 4.49 -3.07
CA PRO A 63 -2.74 4.69 -4.49
C PRO A 63 -1.73 5.72 -5.01
N LEU A 64 -0.76 5.26 -5.77
CA LEU A 64 0.22 6.13 -6.44
C LEU A 64 0.34 5.65 -7.88
N ARG A 65 -0.10 6.49 -8.82
CA ARG A 65 0.01 6.15 -10.24
C ARG A 65 1.44 6.39 -10.71
N LEU A 66 2.09 5.35 -11.21
CA LEU A 66 3.48 5.37 -11.61
C LEU A 66 3.59 5.23 -13.14
N PRO A 67 4.52 5.95 -13.78
CA PRO A 67 4.94 5.67 -15.15
C PRO A 67 5.47 4.24 -15.28
N PRO A 68 5.23 3.56 -16.42
CA PRO A 68 5.62 2.17 -16.61
C PRO A 68 7.14 1.94 -16.62
N ASP A 69 7.91 2.99 -16.88
CA ASP A 69 9.37 3.00 -16.97
C ASP A 69 10.06 3.47 -15.68
N LEU A 70 9.30 3.88 -14.66
CA LEU A 70 9.87 4.29 -13.38
C LEU A 70 10.19 3.06 -12.52
N ASP A 71 11.47 2.84 -12.26
CA ASP A 71 11.93 1.88 -11.27
C ASP A 71 11.66 2.39 -9.84
N PHE A 72 10.40 2.27 -9.42
CA PHE A 72 9.94 2.87 -8.17
C PHE A 72 10.53 2.18 -6.93
N THR A 73 10.78 0.87 -6.99
CA THR A 73 11.29 0.12 -5.84
C THR A 73 12.74 0.49 -5.50
N SER A 74 13.56 0.89 -6.49
CA SER A 74 14.92 1.36 -6.22
C SER A 74 14.99 2.75 -5.58
N LEU A 75 13.88 3.51 -5.60
CA LEU A 75 13.80 4.82 -4.96
C LEU A 75 13.59 4.74 -3.45
N PHE A 76 13.15 3.60 -2.90
CA PHE A 76 12.88 3.46 -1.46
C PHE A 76 14.16 3.67 -0.64
N HIS A 77 14.17 4.74 0.18
CA HIS A 77 15.33 5.14 0.98
C HIS A 77 16.60 5.42 0.16
N GLY A 78 16.44 5.63 -1.16
CA GLY A 78 17.51 5.90 -2.09
C GLY A 78 17.92 7.37 -2.10
N VAL A 79 18.98 7.66 -2.86
CA VAL A 79 19.30 9.05 -3.22
C VAL A 79 18.26 9.53 -4.23
N ASP A 80 17.78 10.77 -4.07
CA ASP A 80 16.80 11.39 -4.99
C ASP A 80 15.46 10.62 -5.06
N GLU A 81 15.02 10.10 -3.91
CA GLU A 81 13.69 9.54 -3.72
C GLU A 81 12.62 10.58 -4.13
N ARG A 82 11.73 10.18 -5.04
CA ARG A 82 10.75 11.09 -5.64
C ARG A 82 9.55 10.34 -6.19
N VAL A 83 8.48 11.09 -6.43
CA VAL A 83 7.26 10.59 -7.08
C VAL A 83 6.78 11.58 -8.15
N PRO A 84 6.07 11.10 -9.18
CA PRO A 84 5.38 11.97 -10.14
C PRO A 84 4.30 12.81 -9.44
N ILE A 85 4.24 14.11 -9.75
CA ILE A 85 3.24 15.02 -9.17
C ILE A 85 1.81 14.63 -9.59
N ASP A 86 1.62 14.21 -10.84
CA ASP A 86 0.36 13.71 -11.34
C ASP A 86 -0.05 12.40 -10.65
N GLY A 87 0.92 11.53 -10.36
CA GLY A 87 0.74 10.34 -9.54
C GLY A 87 0.25 10.66 -8.13
N LEU A 88 0.85 11.66 -7.50
CA LEU A 88 0.47 12.11 -6.15
C LEU A 88 -0.95 12.73 -6.14
N ARG A 89 -1.30 13.52 -7.16
CA ARG A 89 -2.64 14.08 -7.32
C ARG A 89 -3.69 12.98 -7.47
N PHE A 90 -3.45 12.02 -8.36
CA PHE A 90 -4.30 10.85 -8.54
C PHE A 90 -4.50 10.10 -7.23
N GLY A 91 -3.40 9.85 -6.50
CA GLY A 91 -3.46 9.17 -5.22
C GLY A 91 -4.29 9.89 -4.17
N THR A 92 -4.17 11.21 -4.11
CA THR A 92 -4.94 12.05 -3.18
C THR A 92 -6.43 12.02 -3.52
N GLU A 93 -6.79 12.03 -4.80
CA GLU A 93 -8.19 11.92 -5.24
C GLU A 93 -8.79 10.56 -4.88
N VAL A 94 -8.07 9.46 -5.14
CA VAL A 94 -8.51 8.11 -4.74
C VAL A 94 -8.67 7.99 -3.22
N LEU A 95 -7.67 8.47 -2.45
CA LEU A 95 -7.74 8.42 -0.99
C LEU A 95 -8.88 9.29 -0.45
N THR A 96 -9.11 10.45 -1.05
CA THR A 96 -10.24 11.33 -0.70
C THR A 96 -11.57 10.64 -0.96
N HIS A 97 -11.72 10.00 -2.13
CA HIS A 97 -12.92 9.24 -2.44
C HIS A 97 -13.16 8.13 -1.42
N LEU A 98 -12.13 7.34 -1.08
CA LEU A 98 -12.21 6.34 -0.02
C LEU A 98 -12.74 6.98 1.27
N LEU A 99 -12.07 8.00 1.80
CA LEU A 99 -12.43 8.57 3.11
C LEU A 99 -13.81 9.24 3.17
N THR A 100 -14.40 9.61 2.03
CA THR A 100 -15.67 10.36 1.97
C THR A 100 -16.86 9.56 1.42
N HIS A 101 -16.62 8.35 0.89
CA HIS A 101 -17.64 7.51 0.27
C HIS A 101 -17.60 6.04 0.75
N CYS A 102 -16.82 5.76 1.81
CA CYS A 102 -16.88 4.50 2.56
C CYS A 102 -18.10 4.44 3.49
#